data_AF-A0A9E2BDU7-F1
#
_entry.id   AF-A0A9E2BDU7-F1
#
_cell.length_a   1.000
_cell.length_b   1.000
_cell.length_c   1.000
_cell.angle_alpha   90.00
_cell.angle_beta   90.00
_cell.angle_gamma   90.00
#
_symmetry.space_group_name_H-M   'P 1'
#
loop_
_entity.id
_entity.type
_entity.pdbx_description
1 polymer ?
#
loop_
_entity_poly.entity_id
_entity_poly.type
_entity_poly.pdbx_seq_one_letter_code
_entity_poly.pdbx_strand_id
1 'polypeptide(L)'
;MPSVSCADAIPVELRRTGTGWQLLRAGEPYFIRGAGGGGSLEQLAAAGANSVRTWGADDIDELLDEAHALGLTVTVGIWLGHERHGFDYNDDTQVREQLER
;
A
#
# COMPACT_ATOMS: atom_id res chain seq x y z
N MET A 1 13.09 -23.73 19.96
CA MET A 1 12.36 -22.97 18.93
C MET A 1 13.22 -21.77 18.58
N PRO A 2 13.75 -21.63 17.35
CA PRO A 2 14.46 -20.41 16.99
C PRO A 2 13.42 -19.28 16.93
N SER A 3 13.72 -18.14 17.57
CA SER A 3 12.87 -16.95 17.52
C SER A 3 12.94 -16.36 16.12
N VAL A 4 11.79 -16.24 15.45
CA VAL A 4 11.66 -15.38 14.27
C VAL A 4 11.89 -13.96 14.74
N SER A 5 13.02 -13.37 14.36
CA SER A 5 13.24 -11.93 14.46
C SER A 5 12.28 -11.27 13.48
N CYS A 6 11.25 -10.56 13.95
CA CYS A 6 10.51 -9.63 13.11
C CYS A 6 11.54 -8.64 12.55
N ALA A 7 11.74 -8.62 11.24
CA ALA A 7 12.53 -7.57 10.62
C ALA A 7 11.81 -6.24 10.89
N ASP A 8 12.53 -5.25 11.39
CA ASP A 8 11.97 -3.92 11.62
C ASP A 8 11.41 -3.35 10.30
N ALA A 9 10.35 -2.55 10.41
CA ALA A 9 9.76 -1.89 9.26
C ALA A 9 10.82 -1.09 8.50
N ILE A 10 10.91 -1.31 7.18
CA ILE A 10 11.88 -0.60 6.36
C ILE A 10 11.46 0.86 6.25
N PRO A 11 12.30 1.83 6.67
CA PRO A 11 11.92 3.23 6.66
C PRO A 11 11.72 3.72 5.23
N VAL A 12 10.61 4.44 5.02
CA VAL A 12 10.25 5.07 3.75
C VAL A 12 10.06 6.56 4.00
N GLU A 13 10.75 7.39 3.23
CA GLU A 13 10.78 8.84 3.44
C GLU A 13 10.66 9.60 2.12
N LEU A 14 9.97 10.75 2.15
CA LEU A 14 10.04 11.73 1.07
C LEU A 14 11.07 12.80 1.42
N ARG A 15 12.09 12.95 0.57
CA ARG A 15 13.12 13.99 0.70
C ARG A 15 12.95 15.04 -0.38
N ARG A 16 12.93 16.31 0.00
CA ARG A 16 12.93 17.43 -0.95
C ARG A 16 14.32 17.54 -1.60
N THR A 17 14.34 17.72 -2.91
CA THR A 17 15.55 17.94 -3.71
C THR A 17 15.52 19.33 -4.33
N GLY A 18 16.59 19.72 -5.02
CA GLY A 18 16.63 20.99 -5.76
C GLY A 18 15.61 21.07 -6.91
N THR A 19 15.07 19.93 -7.35
CA THR A 19 14.16 19.83 -8.51
C THR A 19 12.79 19.23 -8.17
N GLY A 20 12.54 18.82 -6.93
CA GLY A 20 11.26 18.22 -6.53
C GLY A 20 11.35 17.39 -5.26
N TRP A 21 10.78 16.18 -5.31
CA TRP A 21 10.75 15.22 -4.21
C TRP A 21 11.26 13.86 -4.67
N GLN A 22 11.94 13.16 -3.77
CA GLN A 22 12.45 11.81 -4.00
C GLN A 22 11.93 10.90 -2.88
N LEU A 23 11.33 9.78 -3.26
CA LEU A 23 11.00 8.71 -2.34
C LEU A 23 12.27 7.88 -2.06
N LEU A 24 12.57 7.66 -0.79
CA LEU A 24 13.66 6.83 -0.30
C LEU A 24 13.09 5.62 0.43
N ARG A 25 13.70 4.45 0.25
CA ARG A 25 13.41 3.23 1.03
C ARG A 25 14.72 2.67 1.53
N ALA A 26 14.85 2.50 2.84
CA ALA A 26 16.13 2.16 3.48
C ALA A 26 17.27 3.16 3.14
N GLY A 27 16.94 4.44 2.95
CA GLY A 27 17.90 5.48 2.57
C GLY A 27 18.25 5.55 1.08
N GLU A 28 17.82 4.58 0.27
CA GLU A 28 18.12 4.51 -1.17
C GLU A 28 16.96 5.06 -2.03
N PRO A 29 17.23 5.73 -3.16
CA PRO A 29 16.20 6.17 -4.10
C PRO A 29 15.29 5.02 -4.56
N TYR A 30 13.99 5.19 -4.34
CA TYR A 30 12.98 4.19 -4.66
C TYR A 30 12.00 4.72 -5.70
N PHE A 31 12.15 4.27 -6.95
CA PHE A 31 11.21 4.58 -8.03
C PHE A 31 10.14 3.50 -8.13
N ILE A 32 8.87 3.88 -8.02
CA ILE A 32 7.74 2.95 -8.07
C ILE A 32 7.50 2.53 -9.52
N ARG A 33 7.69 1.24 -9.79
CA ARG A 33 7.29 0.54 -11.01
C ARG A 33 6.12 -0.36 -10.64
N GLY A 34 4.96 0.25 -10.42
CA GLY A 34 3.81 -0.43 -9.83
C GLY A 34 2.64 -0.62 -10.77
N ALA A 35 1.76 -1.55 -10.41
CA ALA A 35 0.44 -1.75 -11.03
C ALA A 35 -0.65 -1.72 -9.95
N GLY A 36 -1.87 -1.36 -10.33
CA GLY A 36 -3.05 -1.50 -9.48
C GLY A 36 -3.92 -2.64 -9.99
N GLY A 37 -4.38 -3.51 -9.11
CA GLY A 37 -5.18 -4.68 -9.49
C GLY A 37 -5.14 -5.80 -8.46
N GLY A 38 -5.97 -6.83 -8.67
CA GLY A 38 -5.95 -8.08 -7.90
C GLY A 38 -5.48 -9.28 -8.74
N GLY A 39 -4.60 -9.04 -9.71
CA GLY A 39 -3.99 -10.10 -10.54
C GLY A 39 -2.82 -10.79 -9.84
N SER A 40 -2.19 -11.75 -10.51
CA SER A 40 -1.05 -12.50 -9.97
C SER A 40 0.14 -11.60 -9.63
N LEU A 41 0.57 -11.61 -8.36
CA LEU A 41 1.75 -10.88 -7.91
C LEU A 41 3.04 -11.48 -8.48
N GLU A 42 3.09 -12.80 -8.67
CA GLU A 42 4.21 -13.48 -9.33
C GLU A 42 4.43 -12.98 -10.76
N GLN A 43 3.36 -12.89 -11.56
CA GLN A 43 3.45 -12.36 -12.92
C GLN A 43 3.84 -10.89 -12.92
N LEU A 44 3.33 -10.11 -11.96
CA LEU A 44 3.68 -8.70 -11.79
C LEU A 44 5.19 -8.54 -11.48
N ALA A 45 5.72 -9.32 -10.54
CA ALA A 45 7.14 -9.35 -10.23
C ALA A 45 7.99 -9.82 -11.43
N ALA A 46 7.55 -10.87 -12.13
CA ALA A 46 8.21 -11.37 -13.34
C ALA A 46 8.25 -10.33 -14.48
N ALA A 47 7.26 -9.44 -14.54
CA ALA A 47 7.22 -8.31 -15.48
C ALA A 47 8.16 -7.15 -15.08
N GLY A 48 8.85 -7.25 -13.95
CA GLY A 48 9.82 -6.26 -13.47
C GLY A 48 9.25 -5.16 -12.59
N ALA A 49 8.01 -5.32 -12.11
CA ALA A 49 7.43 -4.41 -11.13
C ALA A 49 8.10 -4.56 -9.76
N ASN A 50 8.02 -3.52 -8.95
CA ASN A 50 8.51 -3.52 -7.57
C ASN A 50 7.44 -3.13 -6.54
N SER A 51 6.21 -2.83 -6.99
CA SER A 51 5.14 -2.36 -6.13
C SER A 51 3.76 -2.73 -6.69
N VAL A 52 2.77 -2.85 -5.81
CA VAL A 52 1.36 -3.03 -6.16
C VAL A 52 0.47 -2.09 -5.35
N ARG A 53 -0.66 -1.66 -5.91
CA ARG A 53 -1.66 -0.84 -5.22
C ARG A 53 -2.98 -1.60 -5.06
N THR A 54 -3.51 -1.59 -3.85
CA THR A 54 -4.88 -2.03 -3.54
C THR A 54 -5.80 -0.82 -3.39
N TRP A 55 -7.11 -1.03 -3.45
CA TRP A 55 -8.11 0.01 -3.17
C TRP A 55 -8.65 -0.03 -1.74
N GLY A 56 -8.63 -1.21 -1.12
CA GLY A 56 -8.99 -1.45 0.27
C GLY A 56 -7.92 -2.27 0.98
N ALA A 57 -8.21 -2.63 2.23
CA ALA A 57 -7.37 -3.45 3.08
C ALA A 57 -8.03 -4.79 3.43
N ASP A 58 -8.99 -5.24 2.62
CA ASP A 58 -9.61 -6.55 2.75
C ASP A 58 -8.56 -7.64 2.53
N ASP A 59 -8.51 -8.63 3.42
CA ASP A 59 -7.54 -9.75 3.41
C ASP A 59 -6.07 -9.31 3.23
N ILE A 60 -5.72 -8.13 3.78
CA ILE A 60 -4.44 -7.48 3.50
C ILE A 60 -3.23 -8.25 4.03
N ASP A 61 -3.38 -9.05 5.09
CA ASP A 61 -2.27 -9.78 5.71
C ASP A 61 -1.64 -10.79 4.73
N GLU A 62 -2.47 -11.62 4.07
CA GLU A 62 -2.01 -12.62 3.11
C GLU A 62 -1.34 -11.96 1.89
N LEU A 63 -1.92 -10.86 1.41
CA LEU A 63 -1.38 -10.10 0.29
C LEU A 63 -0.03 -9.46 0.65
N LEU A 64 0.11 -8.93 1.87
CA LEU A 64 1.37 -8.36 2.35
C LEU A 64 2.45 -9.44 2.47
N ASP A 65 2.12 -10.63 2.96
CA ASP A 65 3.04 -11.77 3.05
C ASP A 65 3.50 -12.24 1.67
N GLU A 66 2.59 -12.40 0.71
CA GLU A 66 2.91 -12.80 -0.67
C GLU A 66 3.76 -11.72 -1.37
N ALA A 67 3.36 -10.45 -1.25
CA ALA A 67 4.13 -9.33 -1.80
C ALA A 67 5.55 -9.27 -1.19
N HIS A 68 5.66 -9.50 0.12
CA HIS A 68 6.95 -9.52 0.80
C HIS A 68 7.85 -10.66 0.29
N ALA A 69 7.30 -11.86 0.13
CA ALA A 69 8.02 -13.01 -0.42
C ALA A 69 8.53 -12.77 -1.86
N LEU A 70 7.80 -11.96 -2.64
CA LEU A 70 8.16 -11.57 -4.01
C LEU A 70 9.04 -10.31 -4.09
N GLY A 71 9.37 -9.69 -2.95
CA GLY A 71 10.16 -8.44 -2.92
C GLY A 71 9.40 -7.21 -3.42
N LEU A 72 8.07 -7.27 -3.45
CA LEU A 72 7.19 -6.17 -3.82
C LEU A 72 6.87 -5.30 -2.59
N THR A 73 6.60 -4.01 -2.81
CA THR A 73 5.96 -3.14 -1.82
C THR A 73 4.47 -3.00 -2.10
N VAL A 74 3.67 -2.70 -1.08
CA VAL A 74 2.22 -2.51 -1.25
C VAL A 74 1.83 -1.09 -0.87
N THR A 75 1.13 -0.40 -1.76
CA THR A 75 0.37 0.81 -1.42
C THR A 75 -1.05 0.40 -1.08
N VAL A 76 -1.33 0.31 0.22
CA VAL A 76 -2.64 -0.11 0.72
C VAL A 76 -3.63 1.04 0.61
N GLY A 77 -4.74 0.78 -0.06
CA GLY A 77 -5.87 1.71 -0.09
C GLY A 77 -6.73 1.57 1.16
N ILE A 78 -7.27 2.68 1.65
CA ILE A 78 -8.36 2.68 2.61
C ILE A 78 -9.61 3.01 1.83
N TRP A 79 -10.56 2.06 1.76
CA TRP A 79 -11.79 2.28 1.02
C TRP A 79 -12.70 3.23 1.79
N LEU A 80 -13.09 4.32 1.15
CA LEU A 80 -13.97 5.34 1.74
C LEU A 80 -15.24 5.49 0.91
N GLY A 81 -16.28 6.00 1.55
CA GLY A 81 -17.54 6.37 0.93
C GLY A 81 -17.34 7.42 -0.14
N HIS A 82 -17.98 7.22 -1.28
CA HIS A 82 -17.86 8.10 -2.42
C HIS A 82 -19.14 8.93 -2.58
N GLU A 83 -19.04 10.26 -2.64
CA GLU A 83 -20.22 11.13 -2.75
C GLU A 83 -21.05 10.88 -3.99
N ARG A 84 -20.40 10.52 -5.10
CA ARG A 84 -21.06 10.17 -6.36
C ARG A 84 -21.90 8.89 -6.27
N HIS A 85 -21.75 8.12 -5.20
CA HIS A 85 -22.49 6.89 -4.93
C HIS A 85 -23.47 7.05 -3.75
N GLY A 86 -23.70 8.29 -3.29
CA GLY A 86 -24.70 8.60 -2.26
C GLY A 86 -24.17 8.78 -0.85
N PHE A 87 -22.85 8.69 -0.63
CA PHE A 87 -22.24 9.05 0.65
C PHE A 87 -22.29 10.57 0.85
N ASP A 88 -22.63 11.06 2.04
CA ASP A 88 -22.57 12.50 2.34
C ASP A 88 -21.57 12.75 3.47
N TYR A 89 -20.47 13.45 3.18
CA TYR A 89 -19.47 13.80 4.20
C TYR A 89 -19.97 14.84 5.20
N ASN A 90 -21.11 15.48 4.95
CA ASN A 90 -21.77 16.38 5.91
C ASN A 90 -22.79 15.65 6.78
N ASP A 91 -23.02 14.34 6.56
CA ASP A 91 -23.85 13.50 7.41
C ASP A 91 -22.99 12.79 8.46
N ASP A 92 -22.97 13.34 9.67
CA ASP A 92 -22.22 12.82 10.81
C ASP A 92 -22.57 11.36 11.13
N THR A 93 -23.78 10.90 10.81
CA THR A 93 -24.19 9.51 11.04
C THR A 93 -23.48 8.58 10.07
N GLN A 94 -23.46 8.90 8.77
CA GLN A 94 -22.76 8.11 7.75
C GLN A 94 -21.25 8.07 7.98
N VAL A 95 -20.65 9.20 8.37
CA VAL A 95 -19.20 9.27 8.68
C VAL A 95 -18.86 8.39 9.89
N ARG A 96 -19.67 8.45 10.95
CA ARG A 96 -19.48 7.61 12.14
C ARG A 96 -19.64 6.12 11.83
N GLU A 97 -20.67 5.74 11.08
CA GLU A 97 -20.88 4.35 10.67
C GLU A 97 -19.73 3.79 9.83
N GLN A 98 -19.11 4.60 8.96
CA GLN A 98 -17.93 4.20 8.22
C GLN A 98 -16.69 4.03 9.12
N LEU A 99 -16.50 4.90 10.11
CA LEU A 99 -15.36 4.84 11.03
C LEU A 99 -15.43 3.64 11.98
N GLU A 100 -16.63 3.21 12.37
CA GLU A 100 -16.86 2.10 13.31
C GLU A 100 -16.78 0.70 12.66
N ARG A 101 -16.74 0.63 11.32
CA ARG A 101 -16.58 -0.62 10.57
C ARG A 101 -15.12 -1.08 10.50
#